data_AF-A0AAN1RZY9-F1
#
_entry.id   AF-A0AAN1RZY9-F1
#
_cell.length_a   1.000
_cell.length_b   1.000
_cell.length_c   1.000
_cell.angle_alpha   90.00
_cell.angle_beta   90.00
_cell.angle_gamma   90.00
#
_symmetry.space_group_name_H-M   'P 1'
#
loop_
_entity.id
_entity.type
_entity.pdbx_description
1 polymer ?
#
loop_
_entity_poly.entity_id
_entity_poly.type
_entity_poly.pdbx_seq_one_letter_code
_entity_poly.pdbx_strand_id
1 'polypeptide(L)'
;MSRDLAESMRGERVGVVSNVFELAPWADFLAANDRAWWRAYPEAMSFAGRRFSSSEFPGVERCRPGNTQWASGVLALQVAVNLGATRIRLYGFDMHGSHYFGEYTNGLVNTKPHRRAVHLQQFRDWARVNPSVDVVNCTPGSALDCFPMEAA
;
A
#
# COMPACT_ATOMS: atom_id res chain seq x y z
N MET A 1 -1.34 2.73 -11.61
CA MET A 1 -2.49 1.84 -11.33
C MET A 1 -3.65 2.26 -12.21
N SER A 2 -4.38 1.33 -12.83
CA SER A 2 -5.56 1.63 -13.68
C SER A 2 -6.81 0.91 -13.17
N ARG A 3 -7.99 1.36 -13.62
CA ARG A 3 -9.26 0.68 -13.31
C ARG A 3 -9.29 -0.75 -13.88
N ASP A 4 -8.84 -0.95 -15.11
CA ASP A 4 -8.85 -2.27 -15.75
C ASP A 4 -7.97 -3.28 -15.00
N LEU A 5 -6.79 -2.85 -14.53
CA LEU A 5 -5.91 -3.69 -13.72
C LEU A 5 -6.52 -3.99 -12.35
N ALA A 6 -7.24 -3.04 -11.75
CA ALA A 6 -7.97 -3.31 -10.51
C ALA A 6 -9.04 -4.37 -10.77
N GLU A 7 -9.89 -4.17 -11.76
CA GLU A 7 -11.00 -5.06 -12.09
C GLU A 7 -10.54 -6.47 -12.51
N SER A 8 -9.38 -6.62 -13.16
CA SER A 8 -8.81 -7.93 -13.49
C SER A 8 -8.41 -8.76 -12.27
N MET A 9 -8.32 -8.14 -11.08
CA MET A 9 -7.97 -8.82 -9.82
C MET A 9 -9.21 -9.31 -9.06
N ARG A 10 -10.42 -9.16 -9.60
CA ARG A 10 -11.63 -9.70 -8.95
C ARG A 10 -11.53 -11.22 -8.81
N GLY A 11 -11.93 -11.72 -7.64
CA GLY A 11 -11.85 -13.14 -7.30
C GLY A 11 -10.53 -13.55 -6.64
N GLU A 12 -9.51 -12.70 -6.69
CA GLU A 12 -8.28 -12.85 -5.91
C GLU A 12 -8.42 -12.23 -4.51
N ARG A 13 -7.44 -12.52 -3.64
CA ARG A 13 -7.28 -11.79 -2.37
C ARG A 13 -6.53 -10.49 -2.61
N VAL A 14 -7.18 -9.35 -2.36
CA VAL A 14 -6.68 -8.03 -2.76
C VAL A 14 -6.57 -7.10 -1.57
N GLY A 15 -5.40 -6.48 -1.42
CA GLY A 15 -5.16 -5.35 -0.53
C GLY A 15 -4.95 -4.07 -1.33
N VAL A 16 -5.56 -2.97 -0.90
CA VAL A 16 -5.41 -1.65 -1.52
C VAL A 16 -4.69 -0.68 -0.58
N VAL A 17 -3.99 0.29 -1.17
CA VAL A 17 -3.20 1.28 -0.44
C VAL A 17 -3.73 2.67 -0.73
N SER A 18 -4.05 3.43 0.33
CA SER A 18 -4.59 4.79 0.22
C SER A 18 -5.73 4.83 -0.84
N ASN A 19 -5.73 5.82 -1.74
CA ASN A 19 -6.76 6.07 -2.76
C ASN A 19 -7.09 4.92 -3.70
N VAL A 20 -6.28 3.86 -3.77
CA VAL A 20 -6.62 2.70 -4.62
C VAL A 20 -7.95 2.05 -4.21
N PHE A 21 -8.47 2.31 -2.99
CA PHE A 21 -9.83 1.94 -2.60
C PHE A 21 -10.93 2.46 -3.53
N GLU A 22 -10.70 3.58 -4.23
CA GLU A 22 -11.66 4.13 -5.19
C GLU A 22 -11.73 3.29 -6.48
N LEU A 23 -10.65 2.59 -6.82
CA LEU A 23 -10.59 1.69 -7.98
C LEU A 23 -11.06 0.28 -7.63
N ALA A 24 -10.75 -0.20 -6.42
CA ALA A 24 -11.16 -1.51 -5.93
C ALA A 24 -11.85 -1.41 -4.56
N PRO A 25 -13.07 -0.85 -4.49
CA PRO A 25 -13.83 -0.73 -3.23
C PRO A 25 -14.26 -2.09 -2.64
N TRP A 26 -14.08 -3.15 -3.41
CA TRP A 26 -14.40 -4.54 -3.09
C TRP A 26 -13.22 -5.33 -2.52
N ALA A 27 -12.02 -4.72 -2.43
CA ALA A 27 -10.83 -5.39 -1.91
C ALA A 27 -10.98 -5.81 -0.44
N ASP A 28 -10.24 -6.83 -0.02
CA ASP A 28 -10.35 -7.41 1.33
C ASP A 28 -9.88 -6.45 2.43
N PHE A 29 -8.87 -5.63 2.12
CA PHE A 29 -8.39 -4.62 3.05
C PHE A 29 -7.85 -3.35 2.38
N LEU A 30 -7.93 -2.24 3.12
CA LEU A 30 -7.33 -0.94 2.84
C LEU A 30 -6.27 -0.63 3.89
N ALA A 31 -5.05 -0.32 3.46
CA ALA A 31 -3.97 0.14 4.32
C ALA A 31 -3.60 1.60 4.05
N ALA A 32 -3.63 2.43 5.09
CA ALA A 32 -3.10 3.80 5.04
C ALA A 32 -2.51 4.21 6.39
N ASN A 33 -1.25 4.67 6.37
CA ASN A 33 -0.53 5.03 7.59
C ASN A 33 -0.59 6.53 7.92
N ASP A 34 -1.05 7.35 6.98
CA ASP A 34 -1.19 8.79 7.15
C ASP A 34 -2.53 9.16 7.81
N ARG A 35 -2.46 9.75 9.01
CA ARG A 35 -3.64 10.22 9.74
C ARG A 35 -4.31 11.41 9.05
N ALA A 36 -3.57 12.26 8.35
CA ALA A 36 -4.15 13.34 7.57
C ALA A 36 -4.95 12.79 6.40
N TRP A 37 -4.46 11.73 5.75
CA TRP A 37 -5.17 11.03 4.68
C TRP A 37 -6.54 10.50 5.13
N TRP A 38 -6.61 9.82 6.28
CA TRP A 38 -7.91 9.33 6.82
C TRP A 38 -8.92 10.44 7.10
N ARG A 39 -8.46 11.65 7.42
CA ARG A 39 -9.34 12.83 7.60
C ARG A 39 -9.77 13.45 6.28
N ALA A 40 -8.90 13.42 5.28
CA ALA A 40 -9.15 13.98 3.96
C ALA A 40 -10.06 13.09 3.09
N TYR A 41 -10.12 11.79 3.37
CA TYR A 41 -10.96 10.80 2.67
C TYR A 41 -11.93 10.10 3.65
N PRO A 42 -12.91 10.83 4.23
CA PRO A 42 -13.88 10.22 5.15
C PRO A 42 -14.71 9.10 4.51
N GLU A 43 -14.92 9.11 3.20
CA GLU A 43 -15.58 8.06 2.42
C GLU A 43 -14.84 6.72 2.48
N ALA A 44 -13.53 6.73 2.72
CA ALA A 44 -12.75 5.51 2.95
C ALA A 44 -13.27 4.74 4.18
N MET A 45 -14.02 5.40 5.07
CA MET A 45 -14.69 4.74 6.20
C MET A 45 -15.89 3.88 5.79
N SER A 46 -16.37 4.03 4.56
CA SER A 46 -17.41 3.17 3.97
C SER A 46 -16.82 2.02 3.14
N PHE A 47 -15.49 1.87 3.10
CA PHE A 47 -14.82 0.75 2.44
C PHE A 47 -15.33 -0.59 3.01
N ALA A 48 -15.72 -1.49 2.12
CA ALA A 48 -16.40 -2.74 2.50
C ALA A 48 -15.47 -3.71 3.23
N GLY A 49 -14.18 -3.70 2.87
CA GLY A 49 -13.15 -4.51 3.51
C GLY A 49 -12.65 -3.93 4.83
N ARG A 50 -11.64 -4.61 5.39
CA ARG A 50 -10.99 -4.20 6.63
C ARG A 50 -10.10 -2.98 6.38
N ARG A 51 -9.95 -2.11 7.38
CA ARG A 51 -9.15 -0.88 7.27
C ARG A 51 -8.02 -0.93 8.28
N PHE A 52 -6.80 -0.61 7.86
CA PHE A 52 -5.62 -0.72 8.70
C PHE A 52 -4.76 0.54 8.73
N SER A 53 -4.24 0.84 9.92
CA SER A 53 -3.20 1.84 10.19
C SER A 53 -2.22 1.33 11.26
N SER A 54 -0.98 1.84 11.31
CA SER A 54 -0.11 1.59 12.47
C SER A 54 -0.47 2.48 13.66
N SER A 55 -1.11 3.62 13.38
CA SER A 55 -1.62 4.55 14.38
C SER A 55 -3.07 4.20 14.76
N GLU A 56 -3.51 4.67 15.92
CA GLU A 56 -4.91 4.53 16.31
C GLU A 56 -5.78 5.57 15.58
N PHE A 57 -6.86 5.09 14.97
CA PHE A 57 -7.88 5.92 14.32
C PHE A 57 -9.25 5.24 14.47
N PRO A 58 -10.32 5.97 14.84
CA PRO A 58 -11.63 5.38 15.05
C PRO A 58 -12.13 4.58 13.83
N GLY A 59 -12.57 3.34 14.04
CA GLY A 59 -13.07 2.47 12.96
C GLY A 59 -11.98 1.92 12.02
N VAL A 60 -10.70 2.07 12.38
CA VAL A 60 -9.56 1.53 11.63
C VAL A 60 -8.78 0.59 12.55
N GLU A 61 -8.55 -0.64 12.09
CA GLU A 61 -7.81 -1.65 12.83
C GLU A 61 -6.33 -1.28 12.92
N ARG A 62 -5.74 -1.52 14.10
CA ARG A 62 -4.32 -1.26 14.31
C ARG A 62 -3.48 -2.46 13.87
N CYS A 63 -2.57 -2.24 12.92
CA CYS A 63 -1.60 -3.25 12.50
C CYS A 63 -0.54 -3.47 13.60
N ARG A 64 -0.28 -4.74 13.94
CA ARG A 64 0.73 -5.16 14.92
C ARG A 64 1.52 -6.36 14.38
N PRO A 65 2.87 -6.31 14.32
CA PRO A 65 3.69 -5.13 14.58
C PRO A 65 3.35 -4.00 13.59
N GLY A 66 3.57 -2.75 14.01
CA GLY A 66 3.25 -1.58 13.19
C GLY A 66 4.18 -0.42 13.53
N ASN A 67 4.50 0.40 12.54
CA ASN A 67 5.36 1.58 12.69
C ASN A 67 4.68 2.77 12.01
N THR A 68 4.36 3.81 12.78
CA THR A 68 3.68 5.02 12.29
C THR A 68 4.51 5.85 11.31
N GLN A 69 5.81 5.57 11.17
CA GLN A 69 6.68 6.22 10.20
C GLN A 69 6.77 5.48 8.86
N TRP A 70 6.23 4.26 8.76
CA TRP A 70 6.23 3.52 7.50
C TRP A 70 5.38 4.22 6.44
N ALA A 71 5.85 4.14 5.19
CA ALA A 71 5.00 4.37 4.03
C ALA A 71 3.79 3.41 4.06
N SER A 72 2.63 3.86 3.58
CA SER A 72 1.40 3.04 3.55
C SER A 72 1.60 1.72 2.81
N GLY A 73 2.48 1.67 1.81
CA GLY A 73 2.81 0.44 1.11
C GLY A 73 3.56 -0.60 1.97
N VAL A 74 4.46 -0.17 2.85
CA VAL A 74 5.15 -1.08 3.80
C VAL A 74 4.18 -1.57 4.87
N LEU A 75 3.29 -0.70 5.34
CA LEU A 75 2.17 -1.12 6.19
C LEU A 75 1.33 -2.21 5.50
N ALA A 76 1.03 -2.05 4.20
CA ALA A 76 0.22 -3.02 3.46
C ALA A 76 0.89 -4.40 3.38
N LEU A 77 2.22 -4.45 3.19
CA LEU A 77 2.98 -5.70 3.28
C LEU A 77 2.82 -6.38 4.64
N GLN A 78 2.97 -5.62 5.72
CA GLN A 78 2.81 -6.17 7.07
C GLN A 78 1.38 -6.65 7.35
N VAL A 79 0.38 -5.90 6.87
CA VAL A 79 -1.03 -6.31 6.98
C VAL A 79 -1.27 -7.62 6.22
N ALA A 80 -0.78 -7.73 4.98
CA ALA A 80 -0.92 -8.96 4.20
C ALA A 80 -0.32 -10.16 4.93
N VAL A 81 0.88 -10.02 5.53
CA VAL A 81 1.50 -11.07 6.35
C VAL A 81 0.65 -11.42 7.57
N ASN A 82 0.12 -10.42 8.28
CA ASN A 82 -0.77 -10.65 9.42
C ASN A 82 -2.08 -11.36 9.04
N LEU A 83 -2.51 -11.22 7.79
CA LEU A 83 -3.65 -11.93 7.20
C LEU A 83 -3.27 -13.32 6.64
N GLY A 84 -2.03 -13.77 6.85
CA GLY A 84 -1.55 -15.09 6.46
C GLY A 84 -1.00 -15.18 5.05
N ALA A 85 -0.69 -14.06 4.39
CA ALA A 85 -0.04 -14.10 3.09
C ALA A 85 1.42 -14.59 3.20
N THR A 86 1.73 -15.67 2.49
CA THR A 86 3.09 -16.17 2.30
C THR A 86 3.69 -15.73 0.96
N ARG A 87 2.84 -15.29 0.02
CA ARG A 87 3.22 -14.68 -1.25
C ARG A 87 2.44 -13.40 -1.50
N ILE A 88 3.11 -12.35 -1.96
CA ILE A 88 2.53 -11.03 -2.21
C ILE A 88 2.97 -10.54 -3.60
N ARG A 89 2.02 -10.09 -4.42
CA ARG A 89 2.29 -9.47 -5.73
C ARG A 89 2.02 -7.97 -5.65
N LEU A 90 2.96 -7.15 -6.11
CA LEU A 90 2.89 -5.69 -6.01
C LEU A 90 2.52 -5.03 -7.34
N TYR A 91 1.34 -4.43 -7.40
CA TYR A 91 0.86 -3.68 -8.57
C TYR A 91 0.76 -2.18 -8.27
N GLY A 92 1.31 -1.35 -9.15
CA GLY A 92 1.29 0.11 -9.01
C GLY A 92 2.32 0.69 -8.03
N PHE A 93 3.34 -0.08 -7.63
CA PHE A 93 4.43 0.37 -6.75
C PHE A 93 5.61 0.89 -7.58
N ASP A 94 5.40 1.95 -8.35
CA ASP A 94 6.44 2.52 -9.23
C ASP A 94 7.62 3.12 -8.45
N MET A 95 7.35 3.69 -7.28
CA MET A 95 8.30 4.45 -6.46
C MET A 95 8.99 5.59 -7.21
N HIS A 96 8.37 6.18 -8.24
CA HIS A 96 8.77 7.47 -8.82
C HIS A 96 7.53 8.34 -9.11
N GLY A 97 7.67 9.47 -9.80
CA GLY A 97 6.54 10.29 -10.25
C GLY A 97 5.57 10.79 -9.17
N SER A 98 4.29 10.84 -9.50
CA SER A 98 3.18 11.18 -8.60
C SER A 98 2.21 10.00 -8.47
N HIS A 99 1.08 10.16 -7.79
CA HIS A 99 0.08 9.11 -7.68
C HIS A 99 -0.54 8.78 -9.05
N TYR A 100 -1.29 7.68 -9.15
CA TYR A 100 -1.97 7.30 -10.41
C TYR A 100 -2.98 8.36 -10.90
N PHE A 101 -3.46 9.21 -9.99
CA PHE A 101 -4.37 10.33 -10.26
C PHE A 101 -3.65 11.69 -10.30
N GLY A 102 -2.31 11.71 -10.25
CA GLY A 102 -1.51 12.93 -10.17
C GLY A 102 -1.28 13.41 -8.73
N GLU A 103 -1.07 14.71 -8.58
CA GLU A 103 -0.81 15.32 -7.27
C GLU A 103 -2.09 15.50 -6.46
N TYR A 104 -1.99 15.36 -5.15
CA TYR A 104 -3.05 15.81 -4.25
C TYR A 104 -3.27 17.32 -4.40
N THR A 105 -4.52 17.72 -4.57
CA THR A 105 -4.98 19.11 -4.62
C THR A 105 -5.80 19.51 -3.38
N ASN A 106 -6.00 18.58 -2.45
CA ASN A 106 -6.84 18.73 -1.25
C ASN A 106 -6.03 19.03 0.03
N GLY A 107 -4.83 19.59 -0.10
CA GLY A 107 -3.97 19.96 1.03
C GLY A 107 -3.15 18.83 1.63
N LEU A 108 -3.27 17.60 1.12
CA LEU A 108 -2.36 16.51 1.47
C LEU A 108 -0.97 16.72 0.85
N VAL A 109 0.04 16.16 1.52
CA VAL A 109 1.43 16.32 1.12
C VAL A 109 1.80 15.30 0.03
N ASN A 110 2.27 15.79 -1.11
CA ASN A 110 2.87 14.94 -2.15
C ASN A 110 4.29 14.51 -1.76
N THR A 111 4.65 13.27 -2.06
CA THR A 111 5.93 12.68 -1.65
C THR A 111 7.11 13.36 -2.35
N LYS A 112 7.93 14.07 -1.58
CA LYS A 112 9.18 14.69 -2.06
C LYS A 112 10.27 13.64 -2.34
N PRO A 113 11.25 13.92 -3.20
CA PRO A 113 12.32 12.96 -3.54
C PRO A 113 13.09 12.39 -2.34
N HIS A 114 13.42 13.21 -1.34
CA HIS A 114 14.12 12.72 -0.14
C HIS A 114 13.26 11.75 0.70
N ARG A 115 11.93 11.97 0.76
CA ARG A 115 11.01 11.03 1.44
C ARG A 115 10.87 9.73 0.66
N ARG A 116 10.90 9.79 -0.66
CA ARG A 116 10.89 8.61 -1.53
C ARG A 116 12.10 7.70 -1.28
N ALA A 117 13.30 8.28 -1.10
CA ALA A 117 14.48 7.51 -0.71
C ALA A 117 14.29 6.79 0.64
N VAL A 118 13.64 7.45 1.61
CA VAL A 118 13.28 6.82 2.89
C VAL A 118 12.27 5.68 2.68
N HIS A 119 11.25 5.87 1.83
CA HIS A 119 10.28 4.79 1.54
C HIS A 119 10.97 3.57 0.94
N LEU A 120 11.84 3.75 -0.07
CA LEU A 120 12.63 2.67 -0.66
C LEU A 120 13.44 1.91 0.40
N GLN A 121 14.07 2.64 1.32
CA GLN A 121 14.80 2.03 2.43
C GLN A 121 13.88 1.23 3.36
N GLN A 122 12.69 1.72 3.67
CA GLN A 122 11.72 1.01 4.51
C GLN A 122 11.25 -0.30 3.88
N PHE A 123 11.06 -0.36 2.56
CA PHE A 123 10.77 -1.61 1.87
C PHE A 123 11.93 -2.62 2.00
N ARG A 124 13.19 -2.17 1.84
CA ARG A 124 14.38 -3.01 2.05
C ARG A 124 14.48 -3.52 3.49
N ASP A 125 14.23 -2.64 4.46
CA ASP A 125 14.28 -3.01 5.87
C ASP A 125 13.19 -4.04 6.22
N TRP A 126 11.98 -3.85 5.70
CA TRP A 126 10.88 -4.79 5.88
C TRP A 126 11.19 -6.15 5.22
N ALA A 127 11.75 -6.16 4.02
CA ALA A 127 12.13 -7.39 3.32
C ALA A 127 13.18 -8.18 4.10
N ARG A 128 14.19 -7.51 4.67
CA ARG A 128 15.25 -8.14 5.47
C ARG A 128 14.75 -8.87 6.71
N VAL A 129 13.68 -8.38 7.34
CA VAL A 129 13.11 -9.00 8.54
C VAL A 129 11.96 -9.97 8.24
N ASN A 130 11.52 -10.06 6.98
CA ASN A 130 10.50 -11.02 6.50
C ASN A 130 11.02 -11.89 5.35
N PRO A 131 12.17 -12.57 5.47
CA PRO A 131 12.80 -13.31 4.36
C PRO A 131 12.00 -14.54 3.90
N SER A 132 11.02 -15.00 4.69
CA SER A 132 10.16 -16.14 4.35
C SER A 132 8.94 -15.76 3.50
N VAL A 133 8.70 -14.47 3.27
CA VAL A 133 7.57 -13.99 2.46
C VAL A 133 8.03 -13.78 1.03
N ASP A 134 7.39 -14.50 0.10
CA ASP A 134 7.67 -14.39 -1.32
C ASP A 134 6.99 -13.14 -1.90
N VAL A 135 7.74 -12.02 -1.95
CA VAL A 135 7.24 -10.77 -2.51
C VAL A 135 7.75 -10.61 -3.94
N VAL A 136 6.83 -10.41 -4.88
CA VAL A 136 7.11 -10.22 -6.30
C VAL A 136 6.61 -8.86 -6.75
N ASN A 137 7.45 -8.12 -7.46
CA ASN A 137 7.10 -6.83 -8.02
C ASN A 137 6.52 -6.98 -9.43
N CYS A 138 5.25 -6.62 -9.58
CA CYS A 138 4.50 -6.72 -10.84
C CYS A 138 4.32 -5.34 -11.49
N THR A 139 5.11 -4.34 -11.08
CA THR A 139 5.02 -2.97 -11.60
C THR A 139 6.21 -2.67 -12.53
N PRO A 140 6.01 -2.66 -13.86
CA PRO A 140 7.09 -2.38 -14.81
C PRO A 140 7.78 -1.04 -14.53
N GLY A 141 9.12 -1.04 -14.60
CA GLY A 141 9.92 0.17 -14.36
C GLY A 141 9.87 0.71 -12.92
N SER A 142 9.47 -0.12 -11.96
CA SER A 142 9.51 0.23 -10.54
C SER A 142 10.93 0.52 -10.07
N ALA A 143 11.08 1.49 -9.16
CA ALA A 143 12.33 1.78 -8.47
C ALA A 143 12.53 0.91 -7.21
N LEU A 144 11.61 -0.02 -6.90
CA LEU A 144 11.86 -1.03 -5.87
C LEU A 144 12.83 -2.09 -6.41
N ASP A 145 14.00 -2.18 -5.80
CA ASP A 145 15.05 -3.15 -6.12
C ASP A 145 15.16 -4.31 -5.12
N CYS A 146 14.38 -4.26 -4.03
CA CYS A 146 14.44 -5.24 -2.96
C CYS A 146 13.58 -6.49 -3.17
N PHE A 147 12.79 -6.51 -4.24
CA PHE A 147 11.92 -7.63 -4.61
C PHE A 147 12.18 -8.00 -6.08
N PRO A 148 12.21 -9.30 -6.42
CA PRO A 148 12.30 -9.72 -7.81
C PRO A 148 11.10 -9.23 -8.62
N MET A 149 11.33 -8.89 -9.89
CA MET A 149 10.26 -8.62 -10.84
C MET A 149 9.54 -9.92 -11.22
N GLU A 150 8.22 -9.87 -11.43
CA GLU A 150 7.50 -11.00 -12.00
C GLU A 150 8.03 -11.26 -13.42
N ALA A 151 8.44 -12.51 -13.68
CA ALA A 151 8.80 -12.92 -15.03
C ALA A 151 7.55 -12.83 -15.92
N ALA A 152 7.73 -12.31 -17.13
CA ALA A 152 6.70 -12.24 -18.15
C ALA A 152 6.26 -13.63 -18.63
#